data_AF-A0A1F2RX21-F1
#
_entry.id   AF-A0A1F2RX21-F1
#
_cell.length_a   1.000
_cell.length_b   1.000
_cell.length_c   1.000
_cell.angle_alpha   90.00
_cell.angle_beta   90.00
_cell.angle_gamma   90.00
#
_symmetry.space_group_name_H-M   'P 1'
#
loop_
_entity.id
_entity.type
_entity.pdbx_description
1 polymer ?
#
loop_
_entity_poly.entity_id
_entity_poly.type
_entity_poly.pdbx_seq_one_letter_code
_entity_poly.pdbx_strand_id
1 'polypeptide(L)' 'MLADRPGIRYAVLANNLDTDPVLVTIGIRDVGTCELAIPAANYDAFALLALIERHGATVH' A
#
# COMPACT_ATOMS: atom_id res chain seq x y z
N MET A 1 -3.59 8.29 -9.38
CA MET A 1 -4.03 6.88 -9.35
C MET A 1 -2.95 6.01 -10.00
N LEU A 2 -2.92 4.68 -9.79
CA LEU A 2 -1.91 3.80 -10.42
C LEU A 2 -1.95 3.86 -11.97
N ALA A 3 -3.14 4.11 -12.52
CA ALA A 3 -3.35 4.32 -13.95
C ALA A 3 -2.60 5.56 -14.50
N ASP A 4 -2.45 6.62 -13.72
CA ASP A 4 -1.82 7.88 -14.15
C ASP A 4 -0.28 7.81 -14.24
N ARG A 5 0.33 6.74 -13.71
CA ARG A 5 1.79 6.63 -13.61
C ARG A 5 2.27 5.25 -14.08
N PRO A 6 2.50 5.06 -15.39
CA PRO A 6 2.82 3.75 -15.96
C PRO A 6 4.14 3.16 -15.46
N GLY A 7 5.08 3.98 -14.99
CA GLY A 7 6.36 3.52 -14.40
C GLY A 7 6.26 3.01 -12.95
N ILE A 8 5.10 3.15 -12.30
CA ILE A 8 4.92 2.74 -10.90
C ILE A 8 4.25 1.37 -10.83
N ARG A 9 4.84 0.46 -10.05
CA ARG A 9 4.34 -0.91 -9.81
C ARG A 9 3.34 -0.97 -8.66
N TYR A 10 3.51 -0.13 -7.64
CA TYR A 10 2.71 -0.13 -6.42
C TYR A 10 2.13 1.26 -6.13
N ALA A 11 0.86 1.35 -5.79
CA ALA A 11 0.23 2.57 -5.29
C ALA A 11 -0.33 2.30 -3.89
N VAL A 12 -0.02 3.15 -2.93
CA VAL A 12 -0.56 3.09 -1.57
C VAL A 12 -1.47 4.30 -1.37
N LEU A 13 -2.71 4.07 -0.97
CA LEU A 13 -3.71 5.09 -0.68
C LEU A 13 -4.23 4.88 0.74
N ALA A 14 -4.02 5.83 1.64
CA ALA A 14 -4.73 5.85 2.92
C ALA A 14 -6.03 6.62 2.73
N ASN A 15 -7.18 5.99 3.01
CA ASN A 15 -8.49 6.61 2.80
C ASN A 15 -8.82 7.65 3.88
N ASN A 16 -8.37 7.44 5.11
CA ASN A 16 -8.53 8.39 6.22
C ASN A 16 -7.45 8.11 7.29
N LEU A 17 -6.59 9.11 7.56
CA LEU A 17 -5.51 8.98 8.54
C LEU A 17 -5.99 9.26 9.97
N ASP A 18 -7.16 9.85 10.13
CA ASP A 18 -7.74 10.22 11.44
C ASP A 18 -8.60 9.09 12.04
N THR A 19 -8.71 7.95 11.35
CA THR A 19 -9.45 6.77 11.83
C THR A 19 -8.49 5.71 12.36
N ASP A 20 -8.85 5.09 13.48
CA ASP A 20 -8.15 3.91 14.01
C ASP A 20 -9.07 2.67 13.91
N PRO A 21 -8.68 1.64 13.13
CA PRO A 21 -7.45 1.52 12.34
C PRO A 21 -7.48 2.36 11.05
N VAL A 22 -6.29 2.77 10.59
CA VAL A 22 -6.07 3.42 9.29
C VAL A 22 -6.34 2.40 8.19
N LEU A 23 -7.31 2.71 7.33
CA LEU A 23 -7.64 1.91 6.16
C LEU A 23 -6.76 2.30 4.97
N VAL A 24 -6.01 1.32 4.48
CA VAL A 24 -5.01 1.49 3.42
C VAL A 24 -5.37 0.58 2.25
N THR A 25 -5.48 1.17 1.08
CA THR A 25 -5.66 0.46 -0.19
C THR A 25 -4.32 0.39 -0.91
N ILE A 26 -3.91 -0.82 -1.26
CA ILE A 26 -2.69 -1.07 -2.03
C ILE A 26 -3.10 -1.54 -3.42
N GLY A 27 -2.72 -0.79 -4.45
CA GLY A 27 -2.83 -1.19 -5.84
C GLY A 27 -1.52 -1.80 -6.34
N ILE A 28 -1.58 -3.02 -6.86
CA ILE A 28 -0.47 -3.73 -7.47
C ILE A 28 -0.78 -3.87 -8.95
N ARG A 29 0.10 -3.31 -9.78
CA ARG A 29 -0.06 -3.35 -11.24
C ARG A 29 -0.09 -4.80 -11.73
N ASP A 30 -1.02 -5.10 -12.63
CA ASP A 30 -1.23 -6.42 -13.25
C ASP A 30 -1.58 -7.56 -12.28
N VAL A 31 -1.84 -7.26 -11.00
CA VAL A 31 -2.24 -8.24 -9.98
C VAL A 31 -3.62 -7.92 -9.40
N GLY A 32 -3.83 -6.68 -8.95
CA GLY A 32 -5.10 -6.26 -8.36
C GLY A 32 -4.95 -5.24 -7.24
N THR A 33 -5.98 -5.09 -6.43
CA THR A 33 -6.00 -4.20 -5.26
C THR A 33 -6.25 -5.02 -4.00
N CYS A 34 -5.58 -4.67 -2.89
CA CYS A 34 -5.93 -5.18 -1.58
C CYS A 34 -6.18 -4.04 -0.60
N GLU A 35 -6.94 -4.34 0.46
CA GLU A 35 -7.23 -3.42 1.55
C GLU A 35 -6.62 -3.98 2.84
N LEU A 36 -6.01 -3.10 3.62
CA LEU A 36 -5.36 -3.41 4.88
C LEU A 36 -5.80 -2.42 5.96
N ALA A 37 -6.13 -2.93 7.13
CA ALA A 37 -6.38 -2.13 8.32
C ALA A 37 -5.12 -2.14 9.20
N ILE A 38 -4.53 -0.97 9.44
CA ILE A 38 -3.33 -0.81 10.27
C ILE A 38 -3.68 0.07 11.46
N PRO A 39 -3.45 -0.37 12.72
CA PRO A 39 -3.62 0.51 13.87
C PRO A 39 -2.86 1.81 13.67
N ALA A 40 -3.47 2.96 13.98
CA ALA A 40 -2.90 4.28 13.69
C ALA A 40 -1.51 4.45 14.32
N ALA A 41 -1.28 3.89 15.51
CA ALA A 41 0.02 3.90 16.19
C ALA A 41 1.15 3.20 15.41
N ASN A 42 0.80 2.30 14.49
CA ASN A 42 1.74 1.50 13.69
C ASN A 42 1.75 1.91 12.21
N TYR A 43 0.93 2.90 11.81
CA TYR A 43 0.85 3.31 10.42
C TYR A 43 2.03 4.23 10.05
N ASP A 44 2.89 3.74 9.16
CA ASP A 44 3.92 4.52 8.48
C ASP A 44 3.91 4.17 6.99
N ALA A 45 3.58 5.16 6.16
CA ALA A 45 3.43 4.99 4.72
C ALA A 45 4.75 4.59 4.04
N PHE A 46 5.88 5.08 4.51
CA PHE A 46 7.20 4.78 3.94
C PHE A 46 7.69 3.41 4.40
N ALA A 47 7.49 3.07 5.67
CA ALA A 47 7.82 1.73 6.18
C ALA A 47 6.98 0.66 5.47
N LEU A 48 5.68 0.91 5.24
CA LEU A 48 4.82 0.02 4.48
C LEU A 48 5.31 -0.16 3.05
N LEU A 49 5.66 0.93 2.35
CA LEU A 49 6.21 0.86 1.01
C LEU A 49 7.51 0.05 0.97
N ALA A 50 8.43 0.28 1.90
CA ALA A 50 9.68 -0.45 2.00
C ALA A 50 9.45 -1.95 2.27
N LEU A 51 8.45 -2.31 3.08
CA LEU A 51 8.06 -3.71 3.30
C LEU A 51 7.52 -4.36 2.02
N ILE A 52 6.67 -3.65 1.27
CA ILE A 52 6.16 -4.11 -0.03
C ILE A 52 7.30 -4.31 -1.02
N GLU A 53 8.27 -3.41 -1.08
CA GLU A 53 9.43 -3.55 -1.98
C GLU A 53 10.33 -4.72 -1.57
N ARG A 54 10.55 -4.92 -0.26
CA ARG A 54 11.40 -6.00 0.26
C ARG A 54 10.79 -7.38 0.09
N HIS A 55 9.48 -7.53 0.29
CA HIS A 55 8.79 -8.82 0.28
C HIS A 55 7.99 -9.09 -1.00
N GLY A 56 7.60 -8.07 -1.77
CA GLY A 56 6.84 -8.23 -3.01
C GLY A 56 7.67 -8.75 -4.19
N ALA A 57 9.00 -8.65 -4.12
CA ALA A 57 9.91 -9.22 -5.12
C ALA A 57 10.21 -10.71 -4.88
N THR A 58 9.73 -11.31 -3.79
CA THR A 58 9.88 -12.74 -3.54
C THR A 58 8.81 -13.49 -4.33
N VAL A 59 9.11 -13.75 -5.61
CA VAL A 59 8.43 -14.79 -6.37
C VAL A 59 8.60 -16.12 -5.62
N HIS A 60 7.49 -16.71 -5.19
CA HIS A 60 7.43 -18.10 -4.74
C HIS A 60 6.71 -18.91 -5.80
#